data_AF-A0A316QHP2-F1
#
_entry.id   AF-A0A316QHP2-F1
#
_cell.length_a   1.000
_cell.length_b   1.000
_cell.length_c   1.000
_cell.angle_alpha   90.00
_cell.angle_beta   90.00
_cell.angle_gamma   90.00
#
_symmetry.space_group_name_H-M   'P 1'
#
loop_
_entity.id
_entity.type
_entity.pdbx_description
1 polymer ?
#
loop_
_entity_poly.entity_id
_entity_poly.type
_entity_poly.pdbx_seq_one_letter_code
_entity_poly.pdbx_strand_id
1 'polypeptide(L)'
;MAKLIRKHFGKVVSVEPTAPSDIDRKWSWHKAYEGFYGIIHVYQSRHRFPGKYFIVIYDIELNYLKIGVGELKYEDKRILLTTRNSKYTFERLDIQETEGE
;
A
#
# COMPACT_ATOMS: atom_id res chain seq x y z
N MET A 1 11.04 1.43 -16.21
CA MET A 1 10.03 2.48 -15.92
C MET A 1 8.78 1.88 -15.27
N ALA A 2 8.15 2.59 -14.35
CA ALA A 2 6.88 2.21 -13.73
C ALA A 2 5.77 3.15 -14.21
N LYS A 3 4.52 2.67 -14.26
CA LYS A 3 3.35 3.47 -14.65
C LYS A 3 2.46 3.67 -13.43
N LEU A 4 2.14 4.91 -13.08
CA LEU A 4 1.06 5.17 -12.13
C LEU A 4 -0.26 4.76 -12.77
N ILE A 5 -1.07 3.96 -12.07
CA ILE A 5 -2.35 3.47 -12.59
C ILE A 5 -3.55 3.98 -11.81
N ARG A 6 -3.42 4.20 -10.49
CA ARG A 6 -4.50 4.70 -9.63
C ARG A 6 -3.95 5.53 -8.49
N LYS A 7 -4.79 6.45 -8.00
CA LYS A 7 -4.59 7.22 -6.78
C LYS A 7 -5.81 7.02 -5.88
N HIS A 8 -5.57 6.88 -4.59
CA HIS A 8 -6.61 6.81 -3.57
C HIS A 8 -6.20 7.64 -2.37
N PHE A 9 -7.16 8.00 -1.53
CA PHE A 9 -6.89 8.38 -0.16
C PHE A 9 -7.27 7.21 0.74
N GLY A 10 -6.50 6.95 1.79
CA GLY A 10 -6.75 5.80 2.64
C GLY A 10 -5.74 5.63 3.75
N LYS A 11 -5.80 4.47 4.39
CA LYS A 11 -4.88 4.09 5.46
C LYS A 11 -4.39 2.66 5.31
N VAL A 12 -3.22 2.39 5.86
CA VAL A 12 -2.74 1.03 6.08
C VAL A 12 -3.52 0.43 7.25
N VAL A 13 -4.26 -0.65 7.01
CA VAL A 13 -5.07 -1.33 8.04
C VAL A 13 -4.30 -2.47 8.67
N SER A 14 -3.63 -3.27 7.83
CA SER A 14 -2.82 -4.36 8.33
C SER A 14 -1.58 -4.57 7.47
N VAL A 15 -0.55 -5.02 8.16
CA VAL A 15 0.61 -5.66 7.57
C VAL A 15 0.72 -7.03 8.23
N GLU A 16 0.89 -8.07 7.42
CA GLU A 16 1.10 -9.45 7.87
C GLU A 16 2.27 -10.11 7.14
N PRO A 17 3.08 -10.96 7.78
CA PRO A 17 4.10 -11.73 7.08
C PRO A 17 3.44 -12.81 6.22
N THR A 18 4.04 -13.16 5.09
CA THR A 18 3.61 -14.33 4.31
C THR A 18 4.12 -15.65 4.89
N ALA A 19 5.21 -15.62 5.66
CA ALA A 19 5.79 -16.77 6.37
C ALA A 19 6.05 -16.41 7.85
N PRO A 20 5.43 -17.11 8.83
CA PRO A 20 5.58 -16.82 10.26
C PRO A 20 6.98 -17.10 10.83
N SER A 21 7.81 -17.88 10.14
CA SER A 21 9.17 -18.24 10.61
C SER A 21 10.19 -17.11 10.47
N ASP A 22 9.86 -16.03 9.77
CA ASP A 22 10.74 -14.87 9.53
C ASP A 22 10.43 -13.68 10.48
N ILE A 23 9.79 -13.94 11.63
CA ILE A 23 9.53 -12.95 12.69
C ILE A 23 10.85 -12.67 13.43
N ASP A 24 11.79 -12.07 12.71
CA ASP A 24 12.99 -11.50 13.28
C ASP A 24 12.73 -10.02 13.61
N ARG A 25 13.57 -9.40 14.45
CA ARG A 25 13.54 -7.97 14.86
C ARG A 25 13.30 -6.96 13.72
N LYS A 26 13.52 -7.38 12.47
CA LYS A 26 13.21 -6.65 11.22
C LYS A 26 11.71 -6.45 10.95
N TRP A 27 10.79 -7.07 11.68
CA TRP A 27 9.37 -6.98 11.36
C TRP A 27 8.62 -5.83 12.06
N SER A 28 9.13 -5.36 13.21
CA SER A 28 8.49 -4.32 14.03
C SER A 28 8.28 -3.00 13.29
N TRP A 29 9.15 -2.64 12.35
CA TRP A 29 9.03 -1.36 11.64
C TRP A 29 7.90 -1.35 10.60
N HIS A 30 7.58 -2.49 9.96
CA HIS A 30 6.46 -2.56 9.03
C HIS A 30 5.12 -2.47 9.77
N LYS A 31 5.01 -3.10 10.95
CA LYS A 31 3.86 -2.93 11.85
C LYS A 31 3.66 -1.49 12.31
N ALA A 32 4.74 -0.73 12.48
CA ALA A 32 4.65 0.67 12.90
C ALA A 32 3.89 1.56 11.90
N TYR A 33 3.71 1.12 10.65
CA TYR A 33 2.92 1.84 9.65
C TYR A 33 1.43 1.46 9.67
N GLU A 34 0.97 0.50 10.49
CA GLU A 34 -0.46 0.30 10.69
C GLU A 34 -1.09 1.57 11.25
N GLY A 35 -2.16 2.05 10.62
CA GLY A 35 -2.76 3.36 10.91
C GLY A 35 -2.18 4.53 10.11
N PHE A 36 -1.07 4.35 9.38
CA PHE A 36 -0.53 5.39 8.51
C PHE A 36 -1.56 5.74 7.41
N TYR A 37 -1.95 7.01 7.34
CA TYR A 37 -2.98 7.52 6.43
C TYR A 37 -2.37 8.49 5.44
N GLY A 38 -2.92 8.55 4.24
CA GLY A 38 -2.40 9.44 3.21
C GLY A 38 -2.87 9.09 1.81
N ILE A 39 -2.20 9.70 0.84
CA ILE A 39 -2.43 9.45 -0.58
C ILE A 39 -1.71 8.15 -0.96
N ILE A 40 -2.49 7.18 -1.43
CA ILE A 40 -2.03 5.88 -1.91
C ILE A 40 -1.88 5.95 -3.44
N HIS A 41 -0.64 5.82 -3.91
CA HIS A 41 -0.33 5.66 -5.31
C HIS A 41 -0.06 4.20 -5.65
N VAL A 42 -0.77 3.70 -6.66
CA VAL A 42 -0.60 2.34 -7.16
C VAL A 42 0.13 2.40 -8.50
N TYR A 43 1.26 1.71 -8.57
CA TYR A 43 2.09 1.65 -9.76
C TYR A 43 2.15 0.24 -10.33
N GLN A 44 2.16 0.14 -11.65
CA GLN A 44 2.48 -1.09 -12.38
C GLN A 44 3.95 -1.07 -12.82
N SER A 45 4.68 -2.13 -12.50
CA SER A 45 6.03 -2.37 -13.03
C SER A 45 5.94 -2.84 -14.48
N ARG A 46 6.66 -2.16 -15.38
CA ARG A 46 6.64 -2.47 -16.83
C ARG A 46 7.90 -3.18 -17.35
N HIS A 47 9.00 -3.17 -16.60
CA HIS A 47 10.28 -3.73 -17.06
C HIS A 47 10.77 -4.89 -16.20
N ARG A 48 11.14 -4.61 -14.94
CA ARG A 48 11.80 -5.62 -14.08
C ARG A 48 10.86 -6.75 -13.68
N PHE A 49 9.59 -6.43 -13.49
CA PHE A 49 8.53 -7.39 -13.14
C PHE A 49 7.24 -7.01 -13.88
N PRO A 50 7.11 -7.35 -15.17
CA PRO A 50 5.92 -7.00 -15.95
C PRO A 50 4.65 -7.58 -15.32
N GLY A 51 3.58 -6.77 -15.28
CA GLY A 51 2.29 -7.19 -14.74
C GLY A 51 2.18 -7.16 -13.21
N LYS A 52 3.28 -6.92 -12.48
CA LYS A 52 3.26 -6.78 -11.01
C LYS A 52 3.11 -5.32 -10.59
N TYR A 53 2.72 -5.10 -9.33
CA TYR A 53 2.40 -3.78 -8.80
C TYR A 53 3.21 -3.44 -7.56
N PHE A 54 3.38 -2.15 -7.29
CA PHE A 54 3.88 -1.67 -6.01
C PHE A 54 3.10 -0.42 -5.58
N ILE A 55 3.11 -0.15 -4.28
CA ILE A 55 2.36 0.95 -3.69
C ILE A 55 3.32 1.90 -2.97
N VAL A 56 3.04 3.19 -3.10
CA VAL A 56 3.62 4.24 -2.25
C VAL A 56 2.45 4.95 -1.57
N ILE A 57 2.47 5.02 -0.24
CA ILE A 57 1.54 5.86 0.53
C ILE A 57 2.33 6.97 1.19
N TYR A 58 1.81 8.20 1.17
CA TYR A 58 2.47 9.35 1.79
C TYR A 58 1.46 10.34 2.39
N ASP A 59 1.86 11.01 3.47
CA ASP A 59 1.07 12.02 4.16
C ASP A 59 1.36 13.44 3.64
N ILE A 60 0.74 14.45 4.26
CA ILE A 60 0.91 15.87 3.90
C ILE A 60 2.30 16.40 4.24
N GLU A 61 2.98 15.79 5.22
CA GLU A 61 4.35 16.12 5.61
C GLU A 61 5.40 15.41 4.74
N LEU A 62 4.94 14.70 3.70
CA LEU A 62 5.76 13.91 2.77
C LEU A 62 6.49 12.73 3.42
N ASN A 63 6.09 12.31 4.63
CA ASN A 63 6.49 11.01 5.14
C ASN A 63 5.86 9.95 4.24
N TYR A 64 6.59 8.87 3.95
CA TYR A 64 6.09 7.87 3.02
C TYR A 64 6.50 6.45 3.37
N LEU A 65 5.62 5.53 3.05
CA LEU A 65 5.89 4.10 3.01
C LEU A 65 5.86 3.64 1.55
N LYS A 66 7.01 3.16 1.06
CA LYS A 66 7.14 2.52 -0.24
C LYS A 66 7.23 1.02 -0.07
N ILE A 67 6.28 0.31 -0.68
CA ILE A 67 6.16 -1.14 -0.57
C ILE A 67 6.75 -1.80 -1.81
N GLY A 68 7.32 -2.98 -1.61
CA GLY A 68 7.89 -3.80 -2.68
C GLY A 68 6.85 -4.26 -3.72
N VAL A 69 7.38 -4.88 -4.78
CA VAL A 69 6.57 -5.37 -5.89
C VAL A 69 5.82 -6.66 -5.48
N GLY A 70 4.57 -6.79 -5.90
CA GLY A 70 3.70 -7.91 -5.56
C GLY A 70 2.44 -8.04 -6.42
N GLU A 71 1.56 -8.93 -5.98
CA GLU A 71 0.22 -9.16 -6.52
C GLU A 71 -0.78 -8.18 -5.91
N LEU A 72 -1.62 -7.59 -6.75
CA LEU A 72 -2.60 -6.58 -6.35
C LEU A 72 -4.02 -7.11 -6.54
N LYS A 73 -4.85 -6.98 -5.50
CA LYS A 73 -6.28 -7.25 -5.55
C LYS A 73 -7.06 -6.06 -5.00
N TYR A 74 -8.25 -5.85 -5.55
CA TYR A 74 -9.22 -4.90 -5.02
C TYR A 74 -10.43 -5.68 -4.54
N GLU A 75 -10.85 -5.42 -3.31
CA GLU A 75 -12.00 -6.07 -2.66
C GLU A 75 -12.82 -4.96 -1.99
N ASP A 76 -13.93 -4.55 -2.61
CA ASP A 76 -14.74 -3.42 -2.17
C ASP A 76 -13.88 -2.18 -1.88
N LYS A 77 -13.89 -1.68 -0.64
CA LYS A 77 -13.08 -0.53 -0.18
C LYS A 77 -11.64 -0.88 0.14
N ARG A 78 -11.21 -2.13 -0.03
CA ARG A 78 -9.87 -2.59 0.32
C ARG A 78 -8.97 -2.75 -0.90
N ILE A 79 -7.70 -2.44 -0.68
CA ILE A 79 -6.61 -2.73 -1.61
C ILE A 79 -5.72 -3.75 -0.90
N LEU A 80 -5.45 -4.88 -1.55
CA LEU A 80 -4.58 -5.91 -1.00
C LEU A 80 -3.34 -6.02 -1.89
N LEU A 81 -2.16 -5.86 -1.29
CA LEU A 81 -0.89 -6.05 -1.96
C LEU A 81 -0.12 -7.18 -1.28
N THR A 82 0.03 -8.31 -1.97
CA THR A 82 0.81 -9.45 -1.50
C THR A 82 2.17 -9.43 -2.18
N THR A 83 3.21 -9.07 -1.43
CA THR A 83 4.60 -9.18 -1.85
C THR A 83 5.14 -10.58 -1.53
N ARG A 84 6.42 -10.82 -1.84
CA ARG A 84 7.10 -12.07 -1.47
C ARG A 84 7.02 -12.37 0.04
N ASN A 85 7.18 -11.34 0.88
CA ASN A 85 7.41 -11.50 2.32
C ASN A 85 6.27 -10.97 3.19
N SER A 86 5.32 -10.25 2.60
CA SER A 86 4.29 -9.56 3.35
C SER A 86 3.01 -9.36 2.56
N LYS A 87 1.90 -9.30 3.28
CA LYS A 87 0.58 -8.90 2.81
C LYS A 87 0.24 -7.56 3.45
N TYR A 88 -0.13 -6.60 2.62
CA TYR A 88 -0.62 -5.30 3.05
C TYR A 88 -2.10 -5.19 2.72
N THR A 89 -2.88 -4.73 3.67
CA THR A 89 -4.27 -4.33 3.47
C THR A 89 -4.40 -2.83 3.70
N PHE A 90 -4.95 -2.14 2.71
CA PHE A 90 -5.31 -0.74 2.81
C PHE A 90 -6.82 -0.61 2.75
N GLU A 91 -7.34 0.38 3.45
CA GLU A 91 -8.72 0.81 3.34
C GLU A 91 -8.75 2.15 2.63
N ARG A 92 -9.52 2.23 1.54
CA ARG A 92 -9.83 3.46 0.83
C ARG A 92 -10.84 4.24 1.66
N LEU A 93 -10.54 5.50 1.89
CA LEU A 93 -11.43 6.43 2.57
C LEU A 93 -12.05 7.32 1.50
N ASP A 94 -13.39 7.33 1.46
CA ASP A 94 -14.12 8.22 0.57
C ASP A 94 -13.99 9.63 1.12
N ILE A 95 -13.25 10.49 0.42
CA ILE A 95 -13.33 11.93 0.66
C ILE A 95 -14.59 12.36 -0.09
N GLN A 96 -15.68 12.62 0.63
CA GLN A 96 -16.76 13.41 0.05
C GLN A 96 -16.19 14.80 -0.16
N GLU A 97 -15.99 15.18 -1.43
CA GLU A 97 -15.87 16.59 -1.78
C GLU A 97 -17.17 17.24 -1.31
N THR A 98 -17.11 17.94 -0.18
CA THR A 98 -18.14 18.93 0.11
C THR A 98 -17.86 20.03 -0.88
N GLU A 99 -18.61 20.07 -1.98
CA GLU A 99 -18.70 21.26 -2.82
C GLU A 99 -19.12 22.39 -1.88
N GLY A 100 -18.18 23.28 -1.57
CA GLY A 100 -18.47 24.48 -0.81
C GLY A 100 -19.41 25.36 -1.63
N GLU A 101 -20.60 25.61 -1.10
CA GLU A 101 -21.52 26.66 -1.54
C GLU A 101 -20.88 28.05 -1.47
#